data_AF-A0A7S0UHF1-F1
#
_entry.id   AF-A0A7S0UHF1-F1
#
_cell.length_a   1.000
_cell.length_b   1.000
_cell.length_c   1.000
_cell.angle_alpha   90.00
_cell.angle_beta   90.00
_cell.angle_gamma   90.00
#
_symmetry.space_group_name_H-M   'P 1'
#
loop_
_entity.id
_entity.type
_entity.pdbx_description
1 polymer ?
#
loop_
_entity_poly.entity_id
_entity_poly.type
_entity_poly.pdbx_seq_one_letter_code
_entity_poly.pdbx_strand_id
1 'polypeptide(L)'
;NDFKYQNLFEVLFSPDLHLLSAMFEIMPEDIQGHQLLGATLRLIDRSARTEQIMKACVEMEVANTLDANTMFRRNNMSLRILKTHLQKAGGAFLHDTLRQLVAKFKDEVEARRARGLSFELDPSLLTVADDLEQNVKDMTFFAGCFFDKLKQKGGDLPRNLSCLLHQLRLLSEARFPNSGHKVVAGLFVQRFVISAVESPHTYGLTDAPPDASLQRALKLLCSTLLALSLDEEFDRGAPLASMNPFIKSNARSMKDLLMSVSTMTDDSWEYSDPKKVVVYSRDVPDLLRLIVNKMEIIERHAYLQEQQHEELRGSFLRLRAAVADLTYSASYSS
;
A
#
# COMPACT_ATOMS: atom_id res chain seq x y z
N ASN A 1 -9.16 -21.04 -25.27
CA ASN A 1 -10.04 -21.69 -24.28
C ASN A 1 -9.80 -21.04 -22.93
N ASP A 2 -10.47 -19.92 -22.65
CA ASP A 2 -10.19 -19.08 -21.46
C ASP A 2 -10.62 -19.73 -20.14
N PHE A 3 -11.47 -20.76 -20.20
CA PHE A 3 -11.91 -21.53 -19.03
C PHE A 3 -10.87 -22.50 -18.48
N LYS A 4 -9.77 -22.81 -19.20
CA LYS A 4 -8.80 -23.82 -18.73
C LYS A 4 -8.17 -23.45 -17.39
N TYR A 5 -8.00 -22.15 -17.12
CA TYR A 5 -7.35 -21.65 -15.91
C TYR A 5 -8.33 -21.27 -14.79
N GLN A 6 -9.64 -21.47 -14.98
CA GLN A 6 -10.64 -21.09 -13.99
C GLN A 6 -10.43 -21.81 -12.66
N ASN A 7 -10.20 -23.13 -12.71
CA ASN A 7 -9.98 -23.92 -11.49
C ASN A 7 -8.75 -23.43 -10.71
N LEU A 8 -7.65 -23.14 -11.41
CA LEU A 8 -6.44 -22.58 -10.79
C LEU A 8 -6.73 -21.21 -10.13
N PHE A 9 -7.49 -20.34 -10.80
CA PHE A 9 -7.87 -19.05 -10.25
C PHE A 9 -8.73 -19.18 -8.99
N GLU A 10 -9.74 -20.06 -8.99
CA GLU A 10 -10.59 -20.30 -7.81
C GLU A 10 -9.80 -20.84 -6.62
N VAL A 11 -8.78 -21.67 -6.87
CA VAL A 11 -7.91 -22.19 -5.81
C VAL A 11 -6.97 -21.12 -5.26
N LEU A 12 -6.39 -20.27 -6.12
CA LEU A 12 -5.47 -19.21 -5.69
C LEU A 12 -6.18 -18.06 -4.97
N PHE A 13 -7.40 -17.73 -5.40
CA PHE A 13 -8.22 -16.66 -4.84
C PHE A 13 -9.41 -17.22 -4.05
N SER A 14 -9.16 -18.28 -3.28
CA SER A 14 -10.08 -18.76 -2.27
C SER A 14 -10.41 -17.61 -1.29
N PRO A 15 -11.62 -17.60 -0.68
CA PRO A 15 -12.04 -16.49 0.18
C PRO A 15 -11.07 -16.14 1.32
N ASP A 16 -10.35 -17.14 1.84
CA ASP A 16 -9.38 -17.03 2.93
C ASP A 16 -7.99 -16.54 2.50
N LEU A 17 -7.66 -16.60 1.20
CA LEU A 17 -6.35 -16.27 0.61
C LEU A 17 -5.14 -17.00 1.26
N HIS A 18 -5.37 -18.05 2.07
CA HIS A 18 -4.31 -18.73 2.84
C HIS A 18 -3.20 -19.26 1.94
N LEU A 19 -3.55 -19.88 0.80
CA LEU A 19 -2.57 -20.42 -0.14
C LEU A 19 -1.69 -19.32 -0.74
N LEU A 20 -2.32 -18.22 -1.16
CA LEU A 20 -1.60 -17.08 -1.74
C LEU A 20 -0.71 -16.40 -0.69
N SER A 21 -1.18 -16.28 0.55
CA SER A 21 -0.39 -15.78 1.67
C SER A 21 0.84 -16.65 1.91
N ALA A 22 0.66 -17.97 2.00
CA ALA A 22 1.77 -18.93 2.17
C ALA A 22 2.79 -18.83 1.02
N MET A 23 2.35 -18.67 -0.22
CA MET A 23 3.26 -18.50 -1.36
C MET A 23 4.11 -17.21 -1.24
N PHE A 24 3.54 -16.12 -0.74
CA PHE A 24 4.25 -14.87 -0.50
C PHE A 24 5.20 -14.93 0.70
N GLU A 25 4.92 -15.75 1.71
CA GLU A 25 5.83 -16.03 2.83
C GLU A 25 7.05 -16.83 2.42
N ILE A 26 6.90 -17.74 1.45
CA ILE A 26 8.00 -18.52 0.88
C ILE A 26 8.86 -17.67 -0.06
N MET A 27 8.25 -16.71 -0.75
CA MET A 27 8.92 -15.82 -1.72
C MET A 27 8.78 -14.33 -1.34
N PRO A 28 9.31 -13.89 -0.18
CA PRO A 28 9.26 -12.49 0.20
C PRO A 28 10.43 -11.72 -0.43
N GLU A 29 10.10 -10.63 -1.12
CA GLU A 29 11.01 -9.56 -1.58
C GLU A 29 12.15 -9.91 -2.57
N ASP A 30 12.29 -11.17 -2.99
CA ASP A 30 13.20 -11.54 -4.08
C ASP A 30 12.58 -11.31 -5.47
N ILE A 31 13.36 -11.57 -6.54
CA ILE A 31 12.91 -11.42 -7.93
C ILE A 31 11.63 -12.24 -8.18
N GLN A 32 11.53 -13.42 -7.59
CA GLN A 32 10.41 -14.34 -7.76
C GLN A 32 9.15 -13.84 -7.04
N GLY A 33 9.31 -13.27 -5.84
CA GLY A 33 8.24 -12.61 -5.10
C GLY A 33 7.66 -11.40 -5.83
N HIS A 34 8.49 -10.65 -6.55
CA HIS A 34 8.02 -9.56 -7.42
C HIS A 34 7.28 -10.07 -8.65
N GLN A 35 7.77 -11.16 -9.27
CA GLN A 35 7.08 -11.83 -10.38
C GLN A 35 5.72 -12.39 -9.94
N LEU A 36 5.65 -13.02 -8.76
CA LEU A 36 4.40 -13.51 -8.17
C LEU A 36 3.41 -12.37 -7.96
N LEU A 37 3.83 -11.28 -7.30
CA LEU A 37 2.97 -10.12 -7.08
C LEU A 37 2.44 -9.53 -8.39
N GLY A 38 3.32 -9.35 -9.37
CA GLY A 38 2.93 -8.84 -10.69
C GLY A 38 1.91 -9.76 -11.38
N ALA A 39 2.12 -11.07 -11.35
CA ALA A 39 1.20 -12.03 -11.95
C ALA A 39 -0.16 -12.07 -11.22
N THR A 40 -0.14 -12.11 -9.89
CA THR A 40 -1.33 -12.05 -9.04
C THR A 40 -2.16 -10.81 -9.35
N LEU A 41 -1.55 -9.62 -9.39
CA LEU A 41 -2.25 -8.37 -9.68
C LEU A 41 -2.86 -8.35 -11.09
N ARG A 42 -2.13 -8.86 -12.11
CA ARG A 42 -2.68 -8.96 -13.48
C ARG A 42 -3.89 -9.89 -13.54
N LEU A 43 -3.92 -10.96 -12.73
CA LEU A 43 -5.09 -11.83 -12.62
C LEU A 43 -6.25 -11.14 -11.90
N ILE A 44 -5.97 -10.45 -10.79
CA ILE A 44 -6.96 -9.66 -10.05
C ILE A 44 -7.62 -8.64 -10.98
N ASP A 45 -6.80 -7.82 -11.67
CA ASP A 45 -7.25 -6.73 -12.54
C ASP A 45 -8.15 -7.19 -13.69
N ARG A 46 -7.97 -8.42 -14.14
CA ARG A 46 -8.75 -9.01 -15.23
C ARG A 46 -9.93 -9.84 -14.73
N SER A 47 -9.96 -10.10 -13.44
CA SER A 47 -11.08 -10.74 -12.79
C SER A 47 -12.17 -9.72 -12.50
N ALA A 48 -13.41 -10.17 -12.57
CA ALA A 48 -14.57 -9.49 -12.02
C ALA A 48 -14.58 -9.47 -10.47
N ARG A 49 -13.47 -9.85 -9.80
CA ARG A 49 -13.38 -10.09 -8.35
C ARG A 49 -12.40 -9.15 -7.64
N THR A 50 -11.91 -8.09 -8.29
CA THR A 50 -10.95 -7.15 -7.70
C THR A 50 -11.39 -6.67 -6.31
N GLU A 51 -12.62 -6.19 -6.21
CA GLU A 51 -13.20 -5.65 -4.97
C GLU A 51 -13.29 -6.69 -3.86
N GLN A 52 -13.75 -7.90 -4.19
CA GLN A 52 -13.82 -9.03 -3.27
C GLN A 52 -12.43 -9.41 -2.74
N ILE A 53 -11.42 -9.43 -3.62
CA ILE A 53 -10.04 -9.79 -3.24
C ILE A 53 -9.41 -8.69 -2.38
N MET A 54 -9.67 -7.40 -2.67
CA MET A 54 -9.21 -6.30 -1.82
C MET A 54 -9.84 -6.37 -0.42
N LYS A 55 -11.14 -6.68 -0.33
CA LYS A 55 -11.83 -6.91 0.94
C LYS A 55 -11.23 -8.09 1.71
N ALA A 56 -10.98 -9.22 1.05
CA ALA A 56 -10.32 -10.37 1.67
C ALA A 56 -8.89 -10.05 2.17
N CYS A 57 -8.13 -9.22 1.43
CA CYS A 57 -6.81 -8.76 1.89
C CYS A 57 -6.91 -7.91 3.16
N VAL A 58 -7.91 -7.03 3.25
CA VAL A 58 -8.20 -6.22 4.45
C VAL A 58 -8.63 -7.11 5.62
N GLU A 59 -9.56 -8.04 5.40
CA GLU A 59 -10.02 -8.98 6.43
C GLU A 59 -8.85 -9.78 7.00
N MET A 60 -7.98 -10.30 6.13
CA MET A 60 -6.79 -11.04 6.56
C MET A 60 -5.79 -10.17 7.33
N GLU A 61 -5.56 -8.91 6.91
CA GLU A 61 -4.69 -8.00 7.65
C GLU A 61 -5.25 -7.71 9.05
N VAL A 62 -6.55 -7.42 9.13
CA VAL A 62 -7.25 -7.17 10.40
C VAL A 62 -7.20 -8.43 11.27
N ALA A 63 -7.43 -9.62 10.70
CA ALA A 63 -7.39 -10.92 11.38
C ALA A 63 -6.00 -11.26 11.97
N ASN A 64 -4.92 -10.88 11.28
CA ASN A 64 -3.55 -11.20 11.69
C ASN A 64 -2.87 -10.10 12.52
N THR A 65 -3.54 -8.97 12.77
CA THR A 65 -3.02 -7.87 13.57
C THR A 65 -3.35 -8.07 15.05
N LEU A 66 -2.39 -7.82 15.95
CA LEU A 66 -2.59 -7.89 17.40
C LEU A 66 -2.94 -6.52 18.02
N ASP A 67 -2.39 -5.45 17.46
CA ASP A 67 -2.58 -4.08 17.94
C ASP A 67 -2.79 -3.14 16.73
N ALA A 68 -3.80 -2.28 16.80
CA ALA A 68 -4.15 -1.37 15.71
C ALA A 68 -2.99 -0.45 15.27
N ASN A 69 -2.10 -0.06 16.19
CA ASN A 69 -0.93 0.77 15.87
C ASN A 69 0.12 -0.01 15.07
N THR A 70 0.06 -1.35 15.07
CA THR A 70 0.97 -2.24 14.34
C THR A 70 0.43 -2.73 12.99
N MET A 71 -0.83 -2.41 12.66
CA MET A 71 -1.43 -2.78 11.38
C MET A 71 -0.63 -2.21 10.20
N PHE A 72 -0.50 -2.97 9.11
CA PHE A 72 0.29 -2.60 7.93
C PHE A 72 1.78 -2.30 8.19
N ARG A 73 2.34 -2.71 9.34
CA ARG A 73 3.79 -2.64 9.58
C ARG A 73 4.54 -3.83 8.98
N ARG A 74 3.91 -5.00 8.90
CA ARG A 74 4.50 -6.20 8.31
C ARG A 74 4.39 -6.15 6.78
N ASN A 75 5.48 -6.39 6.07
CA ASN A 75 5.45 -6.46 4.61
C ASN A 75 4.96 -7.83 4.11
N ASN A 76 3.67 -8.10 4.35
CA ASN A 76 3.04 -9.35 3.94
C ASN A 76 2.34 -9.23 2.57
N MET A 77 1.72 -10.33 2.12
CA MET A 77 0.97 -10.37 0.87
C MET A 77 -0.13 -9.30 0.80
N SER A 78 -0.99 -9.21 1.82
CA SER A 78 -2.13 -8.30 1.84
C SER A 78 -1.68 -6.87 1.64
N LEU A 79 -0.68 -6.40 2.41
CA LEU A 79 -0.16 -5.06 2.28
C LEU A 79 0.45 -4.80 0.90
N ARG A 80 1.20 -5.76 0.34
CA ARG A 80 1.82 -5.62 -1.00
C ARG A 80 0.76 -5.49 -2.09
N ILE A 81 -0.30 -6.29 -2.02
CA ILE A 81 -1.44 -6.22 -2.98
C ILE A 81 -2.18 -4.90 -2.81
N LEU A 82 -2.57 -4.54 -1.58
CA LEU A 82 -3.31 -3.31 -1.27
C LEU A 82 -2.52 -2.06 -1.69
N LYS A 83 -1.23 -1.98 -1.37
CA LYS A 83 -0.36 -0.87 -1.76
C LYS A 83 -0.29 -0.72 -3.28
N THR A 84 -0.12 -1.82 -4.01
CA THR A 84 0.01 -1.76 -5.46
C THR A 84 -1.34 -1.40 -6.12
N HIS A 85 -2.45 -1.89 -5.57
CA HIS A 85 -3.78 -1.50 -6.01
C HIS A 85 -4.04 0.00 -5.80
N LEU A 86 -3.71 0.53 -4.62
CA LEU A 86 -3.79 1.97 -4.32
C LEU A 86 -2.97 2.80 -5.30
N GLN A 87 -1.72 2.42 -5.54
CA GLN A 87 -0.84 3.09 -6.49
C GLN A 87 -1.44 3.12 -7.91
N LYS A 88 -2.00 2.01 -8.37
CA LYS A 88 -2.56 1.90 -9.72
C LYS A 88 -3.88 2.65 -9.86
N ALA A 89 -4.85 2.39 -8.98
CA ALA A 89 -6.19 2.98 -9.07
C ALA A 89 -6.19 4.47 -8.66
N GLY A 90 -5.27 4.88 -7.80
CA GLY A 90 -5.15 6.25 -7.29
C GLY A 90 -4.08 7.08 -7.99
N GLY A 91 -3.46 6.59 -9.07
CA GLY A 91 -2.37 7.29 -9.76
C GLY A 91 -2.76 8.68 -10.25
N ALA A 92 -3.93 8.81 -10.90
CA ALA A 92 -4.45 10.12 -11.35
C ALA A 92 -4.71 11.07 -10.16
N PHE A 93 -5.28 10.55 -9.08
CA PHE A 93 -5.49 11.32 -7.84
C PHE A 93 -4.17 11.85 -7.26
N LEU A 94 -3.14 11.01 -7.14
CA LEU A 94 -1.83 11.44 -6.65
C LEU A 94 -1.19 12.48 -7.57
N HIS A 95 -1.32 12.30 -8.87
CA HIS A 95 -0.78 13.22 -9.86
C HIS A 95 -1.42 14.61 -9.73
N ASP A 96 -2.75 14.68 -9.68
CA ASP A 96 -3.51 15.93 -9.56
C ASP A 96 -3.34 16.60 -8.19
N THR A 97 -3.07 15.82 -7.15
CA THR A 97 -2.91 16.31 -5.78
C THR A 97 -1.48 16.74 -5.50
N LEU A 98 -0.47 15.96 -5.89
CA LEU A 98 0.90 16.08 -5.40
C LEU A 98 1.91 16.57 -6.44
N ARG A 99 1.73 16.33 -7.74
CA ARG A 99 2.79 16.56 -8.74
C ARG A 99 3.30 18.00 -8.73
N GLN A 100 2.39 18.98 -8.75
CA GLN A 100 2.77 20.39 -8.72
C GLN A 100 3.42 20.81 -7.39
N LEU A 101 3.00 20.22 -6.27
CA LEU A 101 3.59 20.51 -4.96
C LEU A 101 5.00 19.94 -4.83
N VAL A 102 5.20 18.71 -5.29
CA VAL A 102 6.52 18.06 -5.32
C VAL A 102 7.46 18.85 -6.23
N ALA A 103 7.00 19.31 -7.40
CA ALA A 103 7.80 20.15 -8.29
C ALA A 103 8.21 21.47 -7.62
N LYS A 104 7.26 22.21 -7.02
CA LYS A 104 7.57 23.45 -6.30
C LYS A 104 8.54 23.25 -5.14
N PHE A 105 8.36 22.17 -4.38
CA PHE A 105 9.26 21.86 -3.27
C PHE A 105 10.67 21.51 -3.78
N LYS A 106 10.76 20.74 -4.87
CA LYS A 106 12.03 20.46 -5.54
C LYS A 106 12.74 21.74 -5.98
N ASP A 107 12.03 22.64 -6.67
CA ASP A 107 12.61 23.90 -7.16
C ASP A 107 13.15 24.76 -6.01
N GLU A 108 12.44 24.81 -4.88
CA GLU A 108 12.89 25.53 -3.68
C GLU A 108 14.12 24.86 -3.03
N VAL A 109 14.16 23.54 -2.94
CA VAL A 109 15.34 22.80 -2.44
C VAL A 109 16.56 23.08 -3.32
N GLU A 110 16.39 23.07 -4.65
CA GLU A 110 17.47 23.38 -5.58
C GLU A 110 17.95 24.83 -5.45
N ALA A 111 17.02 25.79 -5.30
CA ALA A 111 17.35 27.20 -5.09
C ALA A 111 18.06 27.47 -3.76
N ARG A 112 17.75 26.72 -2.69
CA ARG A 112 18.49 26.76 -1.42
C ARG A 112 19.88 26.19 -1.57
N ARG A 113 19.99 25.00 -2.16
CA ARG A 113 21.27 24.34 -2.39
C ARG A 113 22.24 25.23 -3.17
N ALA A 114 21.75 25.94 -4.19
CA ALA A 114 22.54 26.90 -4.95
C ALA A 114 23.10 28.08 -4.12
N ARG A 115 22.45 28.40 -2.98
CA ARG A 115 22.89 29.41 -2.01
C ARG A 115 23.71 28.81 -0.85
N GLY A 116 23.98 27.50 -0.87
CA GLY A 116 24.63 26.79 0.24
C GLY A 116 23.73 26.54 1.44
N LEU A 117 22.40 26.67 1.27
CA LEU A 117 21.38 26.45 2.30
C LEU A 117 20.73 25.07 2.15
N SER A 118 20.13 24.59 3.23
CA SER A 118 19.40 23.33 3.30
C SER A 118 17.99 23.50 3.91
N PHE A 119 17.29 22.38 4.11
CA PHE A 119 16.05 22.29 4.90
C PHE A 119 16.28 21.56 6.23
N GLU A 120 17.54 21.47 6.67
CA GLU A 120 17.90 20.66 7.83
C GLU A 120 17.28 21.20 9.12
N LEU A 121 16.75 20.29 9.93
CA LEU A 121 16.08 20.58 11.19
C LEU A 121 16.86 20.02 12.39
N ASP A 122 17.85 19.17 12.15
CA ASP A 122 18.78 18.72 13.17
C ASP A 122 19.87 19.79 13.41
N PRO A 123 19.95 20.40 14.61
CA PRO A 123 20.96 21.39 14.92
C PRO A 123 22.40 20.89 14.72
N SER A 124 22.64 19.57 14.83
CA SER A 124 23.97 18.98 14.67
C SER A 124 24.39 18.79 13.20
N LEU A 125 23.45 18.92 12.25
CA LEU A 125 23.68 18.72 10.82
C LEU A 125 23.54 20.02 10.01
N LEU A 126 23.28 21.16 10.66
CA LEU A 126 23.18 22.46 10.00
C LEU A 126 24.50 22.83 9.32
N THR A 127 24.39 23.44 8.14
CA THR A 127 25.53 24.13 7.52
C THR A 127 25.78 25.48 8.20
N VAL A 128 26.95 26.07 7.97
CA VAL A 128 27.30 27.40 8.51
C VAL A 128 26.35 28.50 8.01
N ALA A 129 25.74 28.31 6.83
CA ALA A 129 24.80 29.26 6.25
C ALA A 129 23.36 29.05 6.70
N ASP A 130 23.03 27.90 7.30
CA ASP A 130 21.66 27.55 7.67
C ASP A 130 21.15 28.38 8.85
N ASP A 131 19.87 28.70 8.80
CA ASP A 131 19.10 29.23 9.91
C ASP A 131 18.00 28.22 10.28
N LEU A 132 18.12 27.62 11.46
CA LEU A 132 17.18 26.62 11.95
C LEU A 132 15.76 27.17 12.06
N GLU A 133 15.59 28.41 12.54
CA GLU A 133 14.27 29.00 12.72
C GLU A 133 13.60 29.21 11.37
N GLN A 134 14.36 29.65 10.37
CA GLN A 134 13.87 29.80 9.01
C GLN A 134 13.55 28.43 8.38
N ASN A 135 14.40 27.41 8.55
CA ASN A 135 14.15 26.06 8.06
C ASN A 135 12.87 25.46 8.65
N VAL A 136 12.60 25.66 9.94
CA VAL A 136 11.35 25.24 10.60
C VAL A 136 10.14 25.95 9.99
N LYS A 137 10.22 27.28 9.79
CA LYS A 137 9.13 28.06 9.17
C LYS A 137 8.81 27.56 7.77
N ASP A 138 9.84 27.34 6.96
CA ASP A 138 9.67 26.90 5.57
C ASP A 138 9.17 25.47 5.48
N MET A 139 9.71 24.55 6.28
CA MET A 139 9.21 23.18 6.35
C MET A 139 7.75 23.14 6.82
N THR A 140 7.39 23.98 7.80
CA THR A 140 6.00 24.13 8.26
C THR A 140 5.09 24.64 7.15
N PHE A 141 5.55 25.61 6.36
CA PHE A 141 4.81 26.12 5.20
C PHE A 141 4.55 25.03 4.15
N PHE A 142 5.57 24.27 3.76
CA PHE A 142 5.40 23.18 2.79
C PHE A 142 4.53 22.05 3.35
N ALA A 143 4.74 21.63 4.60
CA ALA A 143 3.88 20.64 5.25
C ALA A 143 2.40 21.09 5.26
N GLY A 144 2.16 22.37 5.54
CA GLY A 144 0.84 23.00 5.44
C GLY A 144 0.26 22.93 4.02
N CYS A 145 1.05 23.30 3.00
CA CYS A 145 0.60 23.23 1.60
C CYS A 145 0.21 21.81 1.17
N PHE A 146 1.00 20.80 1.53
CA PHE A 146 0.67 19.40 1.25
C PHE A 146 -0.59 18.97 1.98
N PHE A 147 -0.71 19.30 3.27
CA PHE A 147 -1.89 18.94 4.05
C PHE A 147 -3.17 19.63 3.56
N ASP A 148 -3.10 20.92 3.24
CA ASP A 148 -4.22 21.68 2.69
C ASP A 148 -4.68 21.12 1.34
N LYS A 149 -3.73 20.72 0.49
CA LYS A 149 -4.05 20.12 -0.80
C LYS A 149 -4.72 18.75 -0.64
N LEU A 150 -4.29 17.93 0.33
CA LEU A 150 -4.94 16.67 0.68
C LEU A 150 -6.37 16.90 1.20
N LYS A 151 -6.58 17.90 2.06
CA LYS A 151 -7.93 18.28 2.52
C LYS A 151 -8.82 18.70 1.35
N GLN A 152 -8.30 19.55 0.46
CA GLN A 152 -9.05 20.02 -0.71
C GLN A 152 -9.42 18.87 -1.65
N LYS A 153 -8.51 17.92 -1.85
CA LYS A 153 -8.65 16.84 -2.82
C LYS A 153 -9.24 15.56 -2.26
N GLY A 154 -9.37 15.41 -0.94
CA GLY A 154 -9.84 14.16 -0.32
C GLY A 154 -11.16 13.62 -0.90
N GLY A 155 -12.09 14.49 -1.28
CA GLY A 155 -13.36 14.09 -1.92
C GLY A 155 -13.23 13.60 -3.37
N ASP A 156 -12.10 13.87 -4.04
CA ASP A 156 -11.80 13.43 -5.40
C ASP A 156 -11.17 12.01 -5.42
N LEU A 157 -11.04 11.36 -4.26
CA LEU A 157 -10.51 10.00 -4.17
C LEU A 157 -11.42 9.04 -4.96
N PRO A 158 -10.87 8.16 -5.83
CA PRO A 158 -11.68 7.21 -6.60
C PRO A 158 -12.59 6.38 -5.69
N ARG A 159 -13.87 6.22 -6.09
CA ARG A 159 -14.90 5.55 -5.28
C ARG A 159 -14.48 4.17 -4.76
N ASN A 160 -13.81 3.37 -5.60
CA ASN A 160 -13.33 2.05 -5.21
C ASN A 160 -12.29 2.11 -4.08
N LEU A 161 -11.44 3.14 -4.05
CA LEU A 161 -10.47 3.36 -2.97
C LEU A 161 -11.13 3.89 -1.71
N SER A 162 -12.09 4.82 -1.83
CA SER A 162 -12.89 5.26 -0.68
C SER A 162 -13.67 4.11 -0.05
N CYS A 163 -14.22 3.20 -0.87
CA CYS A 163 -14.90 2.00 -0.40
C CYS A 163 -13.92 1.04 0.32
N LEU A 164 -12.71 0.86 -0.22
CA LEU A 164 -11.64 0.09 0.43
C LEU A 164 -11.29 0.64 1.82
N LEU A 165 -11.07 1.96 1.92
CA LEU A 165 -10.76 2.62 3.19
C LEU A 165 -11.92 2.56 4.16
N HIS A 166 -13.15 2.64 3.66
CA HIS A 166 -14.37 2.49 4.46
C HIS A 166 -14.47 1.10 5.09
N GLN A 167 -14.31 0.03 4.30
CA GLN A 167 -14.33 -1.34 4.80
C GLN A 167 -13.21 -1.59 5.80
N LEU A 168 -11.99 -1.11 5.50
CA LEU A 168 -10.87 -1.16 6.43
C LEU A 168 -11.24 -0.52 7.76
N ARG A 169 -11.83 0.68 7.75
CA ARG A 169 -12.26 1.36 8.96
C ARG A 169 -13.27 0.52 9.75
N LEU A 170 -14.34 0.05 9.12
CA LEU A 170 -15.39 -0.71 9.79
C LEU A 170 -14.86 -2.02 10.41
N LEU A 171 -14.10 -2.80 9.64
CA LEU A 171 -13.54 -4.07 10.11
C LEU A 171 -12.53 -3.86 11.24
N SER A 172 -11.70 -2.82 11.14
CA SER A 172 -10.77 -2.46 12.20
C SER A 172 -11.48 -1.94 13.45
N GLU A 173 -12.53 -1.14 13.33
CA GLU A 173 -13.31 -0.64 14.47
C GLU A 173 -14.08 -1.76 15.18
N ALA A 174 -14.54 -2.77 14.45
CA ALA A 174 -15.18 -3.96 15.02
C ALA A 174 -14.21 -4.78 15.90
N ARG A 175 -12.93 -4.82 15.55
CA ARG A 175 -11.89 -5.54 16.31
C ARG A 175 -11.19 -4.66 17.36
N PHE A 176 -10.93 -3.41 17.01
CA PHE A 176 -10.15 -2.44 17.77
C PHE A 176 -10.96 -1.14 17.90
N PRO A 177 -11.82 -1.02 18.91
CA PRO A 177 -12.70 0.14 19.08
C PRO A 177 -11.92 1.47 19.08
N ASN A 178 -12.49 2.49 18.42
CA ASN A 178 -11.93 3.84 18.31
C ASN A 178 -10.60 3.98 17.54
N SER A 179 -10.14 2.94 16.84
CA SER A 179 -8.86 2.97 16.11
C SER A 179 -8.95 3.27 14.60
N GLY A 180 -10.18 3.42 14.06
CA GLY A 180 -10.42 3.49 12.62
C GLY A 180 -9.57 4.52 11.88
N HIS A 181 -9.52 5.76 12.38
CA HIS A 181 -8.69 6.82 11.81
C HIS A 181 -7.19 6.47 11.75
N LYS A 182 -6.63 5.82 12.78
CA LYS A 182 -5.21 5.42 12.80
C LYS A 182 -4.90 4.36 11.76
N VAL A 183 -5.81 3.39 11.61
CA VAL A 183 -5.66 2.34 10.61
C VAL A 183 -5.77 2.91 9.19
N VAL A 184 -6.73 3.81 8.96
CA VAL A 184 -6.86 4.53 7.69
C VAL A 184 -5.60 5.36 7.41
N ALA A 185 -5.01 6.02 8.41
CA ALA A 185 -3.74 6.73 8.26
C ALA A 185 -2.61 5.80 7.83
N GLY A 186 -2.53 4.61 8.42
CA GLY A 186 -1.55 3.58 8.06
C GLY A 186 -1.64 3.17 6.58
N LEU A 187 -2.84 3.01 6.02
CA LEU A 187 -2.97 2.63 4.61
C LEU A 187 -2.95 3.84 3.65
N PHE A 188 -3.81 4.84 3.89
CA PHE A 188 -3.99 5.99 3.01
C PHE A 188 -2.83 6.99 3.08
N VAL A 189 -2.42 7.40 4.28
CA VAL A 189 -1.35 8.40 4.42
C VAL A 189 0.00 7.72 4.26
N GLN A 190 0.35 6.77 5.11
CA GLN A 190 1.70 6.19 5.13
C GLN A 190 2.03 5.37 3.87
N ARG A 191 1.15 4.46 3.45
CA ARG A 191 1.47 3.49 2.37
C ARG A 191 1.10 3.97 0.97
N PHE A 192 0.32 5.04 0.85
CA PHE A 192 -0.09 5.61 -0.42
C PHE A 192 0.46 7.02 -0.62
N VAL A 193 0.06 8.01 0.17
CA VAL A 193 0.51 9.41 0.01
C VAL A 193 2.01 9.58 0.32
N ILE A 194 2.45 9.18 1.50
CA ILE A 194 3.86 9.33 1.94
C ILE A 194 4.79 8.50 1.07
N SER A 195 4.39 7.29 0.69
CA SER A 195 5.18 6.46 -0.24
C SER A 195 5.37 7.16 -1.59
N ALA A 196 4.37 7.90 -2.08
CA ALA A 196 4.48 8.68 -3.30
C ALA A 196 5.39 9.90 -3.15
N VAL A 197 5.36 10.58 -2.00
CA VAL A 197 6.24 11.73 -1.73
C VAL A 197 7.69 11.31 -1.48
N GLU A 198 7.91 10.16 -0.82
CA GLU A 198 9.26 9.64 -0.52
C GLU A 198 9.99 9.14 -1.78
N SER A 199 9.25 8.61 -2.76
CA SER A 199 9.79 8.09 -4.02
C SER A 199 9.02 8.65 -5.22
N PRO A 200 9.09 9.96 -5.50
CA PRO A 200 8.19 10.62 -6.46
C PRO A 200 8.31 10.09 -7.89
N HIS A 201 9.49 9.64 -8.30
CA HIS A 201 9.74 9.08 -9.62
C HIS A 201 9.02 7.75 -9.87
N THR A 202 8.84 6.90 -8.85
CA THR A 202 8.15 5.61 -9.01
C THR A 202 6.63 5.76 -9.14
N TYR A 203 6.11 6.95 -8.78
CA TYR A 203 4.71 7.34 -8.91
C TYR A 203 4.48 8.34 -10.06
N GLY A 204 5.51 8.64 -10.87
CA GLY A 204 5.39 9.58 -11.99
C GLY A 204 5.17 11.04 -11.58
N LEU A 205 5.51 11.41 -10.34
CA LEU A 205 5.45 12.79 -9.85
C LEU A 205 6.69 13.61 -10.30
N THR A 206 7.81 12.94 -10.53
CA THR A 206 9.04 13.51 -11.11
C THR A 206 9.58 12.60 -12.21
N ASP A 207 10.32 13.18 -13.15
CA ASP A 207 10.89 12.41 -14.28
C ASP A 207 12.13 11.59 -13.88
N ALA A 208 12.82 11.99 -12.81
CA ALA A 208 14.04 11.36 -12.32
C ALA A 208 14.00 11.14 -10.80
N PRO A 209 14.78 10.18 -10.27
CA PRO A 209 14.97 10.01 -8.83
C PRO A 209 15.49 11.29 -8.16
N PRO A 210 15.07 11.58 -6.92
CA PRO A 210 15.57 12.74 -6.18
C PRO A 210 17.07 12.60 -5.88
N ASP A 211 17.79 13.72 -5.91
CA ASP A 211 19.17 13.77 -5.42
C ASP A 211 19.24 13.70 -3.88
N ALA A 212 20.44 13.65 -3.31
CA ALA A 212 20.61 13.53 -1.86
C ALA A 212 19.97 14.68 -1.07
N SER A 213 19.98 15.91 -1.61
CA SER A 213 19.43 17.09 -0.95
C SER A 213 17.90 17.03 -0.94
N LEU A 214 17.30 16.75 -2.09
CA LEU A 214 15.85 16.57 -2.21
C LEU A 214 15.37 15.36 -1.41
N GLN A 215 16.08 14.24 -1.45
CA GLN A 215 15.71 13.05 -0.68
C GLN A 215 15.72 13.33 0.84
N ARG A 216 16.69 14.11 1.34
CA ARG A 216 16.73 14.53 2.75
C ARG A 216 15.55 15.43 3.09
N ALA A 217 15.27 16.46 2.29
CA ALA A 217 14.16 17.37 2.51
C ALA A 217 12.80 16.66 2.47
N LEU A 218 12.59 15.76 1.49
CA LEU A 218 11.38 14.93 1.38
C LEU A 218 11.20 14.03 2.60
N LYS A 219 12.28 13.45 3.13
CA LYS A 219 12.20 12.64 4.36
C LYS A 219 11.70 13.45 5.56
N LEU A 220 12.18 14.68 5.75
CA LEU A 220 11.72 15.56 6.84
C LEU A 220 10.24 15.93 6.68
N LEU A 221 9.82 16.25 5.46
CA LEU A 221 8.42 16.53 5.11
C LEU A 221 7.54 15.30 5.36
N CYS A 222 7.93 14.13 4.86
CA CYS A 222 7.23 12.87 5.03
C CYS A 222 7.07 12.49 6.51
N SER A 223 8.14 12.60 7.29
CA SER A 223 8.09 12.32 8.73
C SER A 223 7.13 13.25 9.46
N THR A 224 7.11 14.53 9.11
CA THR A 224 6.17 15.52 9.69
C THR A 224 4.72 15.17 9.37
N LEU A 225 4.41 14.89 8.10
CA LEU A 225 3.05 14.53 7.67
C LEU A 225 2.59 13.18 8.24
N LEU A 226 3.51 12.22 8.38
CA LEU A 226 3.23 10.93 9.01
C LEU A 226 2.89 11.10 10.50
N ALA A 227 3.72 11.85 11.24
CA ALA A 227 3.47 12.18 12.64
C ALA A 227 2.12 12.87 12.85
N LEU A 228 1.78 13.83 11.98
CA LEU A 228 0.46 14.47 11.96
C LEU A 228 -0.68 13.45 11.74
N SER A 229 -0.50 12.49 10.82
CA SER A 229 -1.53 11.48 10.52
C SER A 229 -1.76 10.45 11.62
N LEU A 230 -0.73 10.19 12.43
CA LEU A 230 -0.79 9.25 13.56
C LEU A 230 -1.15 9.93 14.89
N ASP A 231 -1.20 11.27 14.91
CA ASP A 231 -1.34 12.08 16.12
C ASP A 231 -0.23 11.78 17.13
N GLU A 232 1.01 11.67 16.63
CA GLU A 232 2.21 11.35 17.40
C GLU A 232 3.18 12.53 17.39
N GLU A 233 3.57 12.99 18.59
CA GLU A 233 4.60 14.00 18.75
C GLU A 233 6.00 13.38 18.75
N PHE A 234 6.99 14.15 18.30
CA PHE A 234 8.39 13.78 18.46
C PHE A 234 8.87 14.06 19.90
N ASP A 235 9.74 13.19 20.42
CA ASP A 235 10.35 13.37 21.73
C ASP A 235 11.14 14.70 21.84
N ARG A 236 11.23 15.22 23.07
CA ARG A 236 12.01 16.45 23.32
C ARG A 236 13.48 16.22 22.96
N GLY A 237 14.02 17.11 22.13
CA GLY A 237 15.41 17.05 21.65
C GLY A 237 15.59 16.20 20.39
N ALA A 238 14.56 15.52 19.89
CA ALA A 238 14.59 14.94 18.56
C ALA A 238 14.67 16.05 17.50
N PRO A 239 15.36 15.84 16.36
CA PRO A 239 15.49 16.86 15.30
C PRO A 239 14.17 17.46 14.81
N LEU A 240 13.10 16.65 14.78
CA LEU A 240 11.78 17.06 14.32
C LEU A 240 10.86 17.60 15.43
N ALA A 241 11.33 17.69 16.69
CA ALA A 241 10.52 18.19 17.81
C ALA A 241 10.02 19.63 17.60
N SER A 242 10.74 20.43 16.80
CA SER A 242 10.33 21.77 16.37
C SER A 242 9.03 21.77 15.53
N MET A 243 8.64 20.62 14.97
CA MET A 243 7.41 20.45 14.17
C MET A 243 6.17 20.10 15.03
N ASN A 244 6.33 19.78 16.32
CA ASN A 244 5.22 19.43 17.21
C ASN A 244 4.09 20.50 17.27
N PRO A 245 4.37 21.83 17.23
CA PRO A 245 3.32 22.84 17.16
C PRO A 245 2.43 22.71 15.91
N PHE A 246 3.02 22.36 14.75
CA PHE A 246 2.27 22.11 13.53
C PHE A 246 1.40 20.85 13.65
N ILE A 247 1.94 19.77 14.23
CA ILE A 247 1.20 18.51 14.47
C ILE A 247 -0.03 18.78 15.35
N LYS A 248 0.15 19.42 16.51
CA LYS A 248 -0.92 19.73 17.47
C LYS A 248 -2.04 20.57 16.87
N SER A 249 -1.68 21.62 16.14
CA SER A 249 -2.65 22.55 15.57
C SER A 249 -3.50 21.93 14.46
N ASN A 250 -3.01 20.88 13.81
CA ASN A 250 -3.67 20.25 12.66
C ASN A 250 -4.27 18.87 12.95
N ALA A 251 -3.97 18.24 14.10
CA ALA A 251 -4.39 16.88 14.46
C ALA A 251 -5.89 16.62 14.25
N ARG A 252 -6.75 17.53 14.72
CA ARG A 252 -8.21 17.41 14.53
C ARG A 252 -8.60 17.42 13.05
N SER A 253 -8.07 18.37 12.29
CA SER A 253 -8.36 18.47 10.85
C SER A 253 -7.87 17.24 10.08
N MET A 254 -6.75 16.65 10.50
CA MET A 254 -6.22 15.43 9.89
C MET A 254 -7.15 14.25 10.19
N LYS A 255 -7.62 14.12 11.43
CA LYS A 255 -8.63 13.12 11.79
C LYS A 255 -9.91 13.30 10.96
N ASP A 256 -10.40 14.52 10.81
CA ASP A 256 -11.60 14.81 10.01
C ASP A 256 -11.42 14.40 8.53
N LEU A 257 -10.24 14.66 7.94
CA LEU A 257 -9.88 14.18 6.60
C LEU A 257 -9.91 12.66 6.51
N LEU A 258 -9.25 11.96 7.45
CA LEU A 258 -9.20 10.49 7.48
C LEU A 258 -10.59 9.87 7.59
N MET A 259 -11.47 10.46 8.40
CA MET A 259 -12.86 10.03 8.51
C MET A 259 -13.64 10.31 7.22
N SER A 260 -13.41 11.46 6.58
CA SER A 260 -14.08 11.83 5.32
C SER A 260 -13.74 10.89 4.16
N VAL A 261 -12.46 10.54 3.97
CA VAL A 261 -12.03 9.64 2.87
C VAL A 261 -12.44 8.18 3.08
N SER A 262 -12.83 7.82 4.31
CA SER A 262 -13.22 6.46 4.73
C SER A 262 -14.68 6.37 5.16
N THR A 263 -15.53 7.31 4.74
CA THR A 263 -16.97 7.27 4.99
C THR A 263 -17.71 7.31 3.68
N MET A 264 -18.37 6.20 3.33
CA MET A 264 -19.27 6.11 2.20
C MET A 264 -20.71 6.07 2.70
N THR A 265 -21.64 6.62 1.92
CA THR A 265 -23.08 6.55 2.19
C THR A 265 -23.72 5.30 1.58
N ASP A 266 -22.98 4.61 0.71
CA ASP A 266 -23.40 3.41 0.00
C ASP A 266 -22.23 2.43 0.02
N ASP A 267 -22.35 1.41 0.88
CA ASP A 267 -21.33 0.39 1.09
C ASP A 267 -21.39 -0.72 0.03
N SER A 268 -22.24 -0.55 -0.99
CA SER A 268 -22.27 -1.46 -2.13
C SER A 268 -21.01 -1.27 -2.96
N TRP A 269 -20.09 -2.23 -2.81
CA TRP A 269 -19.15 -2.58 -3.85
C TRP A 269 -19.97 -3.07 -5.04
N GLU A 270 -19.72 -2.51 -6.23
CA GLU A 270 -20.33 -3.01 -7.45
C GLU A 270 -19.63 -4.32 -7.83
N TYR A 271 -19.92 -5.38 -7.07
CA TYR A 271 -19.43 -6.72 -7.35
C TYR A 271 -19.84 -7.08 -8.78
N SER A 272 -18.85 -7.11 -9.67
CA SER A 272 -19.07 -7.60 -11.02
C SER A 272 -19.50 -9.06 -10.94
N ASP A 273 -20.43 -9.47 -11.80
CA ASP A 273 -21.01 -10.82 -11.80
C ASP A 273 -19.89 -11.88 -11.71
N PRO A 274 -19.83 -12.68 -10.62
CA PRO A 274 -18.80 -13.71 -10.43
C PRO A 274 -18.73 -14.71 -11.60
N LYS A 275 -19.81 -14.84 -12.38
CA LYS A 275 -19.86 -15.70 -13.56
C LYS A 275 -19.18 -15.10 -14.80
N LYS A 276 -18.75 -13.83 -14.75
CA LYS A 276 -17.98 -13.14 -15.81
C LYS A 276 -16.47 -13.13 -15.54
N VAL A 277 -15.95 -14.03 -14.71
CA VAL A 277 -14.50 -14.18 -14.53
C VAL A 277 -13.90 -14.69 -15.85
N VAL A 278 -13.23 -13.79 -16.57
CA VAL A 278 -12.45 -14.14 -17.76
C VAL A 278 -10.98 -14.14 -17.37
N VAL A 279 -10.47 -15.32 -17.02
CA VAL A 279 -9.03 -15.49 -16.77
C VAL A 279 -8.31 -15.55 -18.11
N TYR A 280 -7.63 -14.47 -18.47
CA TYR A 280 -6.90 -14.42 -19.74
C TYR A 280 -5.69 -15.34 -19.71
N SER A 281 -5.62 -16.22 -20.70
CA SER A 281 -4.58 -17.25 -20.83
C SER A 281 -3.14 -16.75 -20.94
N ARG A 282 -2.91 -15.45 -21.19
CA ARG A 282 -1.56 -14.89 -21.39
C ARG A 282 -0.78 -14.60 -20.12
N ASP A 283 -1.47 -14.39 -18.99
CA ASP A 283 -0.82 -14.00 -17.72
C ASP A 283 -0.60 -15.18 -16.76
N VAL A 284 -1.28 -16.31 -17.02
CA VAL A 284 -1.23 -17.53 -16.22
C VAL A 284 0.02 -18.39 -16.44
N PRO A 285 0.62 -18.51 -17.64
CA PRO A 285 1.75 -19.42 -17.87
C PRO A 285 2.98 -19.11 -17.02
N ASP A 286 3.30 -17.84 -16.78
CA ASP A 286 4.43 -17.44 -15.94
C ASP A 286 4.15 -17.74 -14.47
N LEU A 287 2.93 -17.50 -14.01
CA LEU A 287 2.49 -17.87 -12.68
C LEU A 287 2.52 -19.39 -12.47
N LEU A 288 2.03 -20.15 -13.46
CA LEU A 288 2.01 -21.60 -13.42
C LEU A 288 3.44 -22.16 -13.39
N ARG A 289 4.35 -21.61 -14.20
CA ARG A 289 5.78 -21.98 -14.15
C ARG A 289 6.37 -21.71 -12.77
N LEU A 290 6.08 -20.55 -12.18
CA LEU A 290 6.56 -20.21 -10.84
C LEU A 290 6.01 -21.18 -9.78
N ILE A 291 4.70 -21.46 -9.82
CA ILE A 291 4.04 -22.40 -8.91
C ILE A 291 4.64 -23.80 -9.03
N VAL A 292 4.77 -24.32 -10.26
CA VAL A 292 5.32 -25.67 -10.51
C VAL A 292 6.75 -25.76 -9.99
N ASN A 293 7.59 -24.76 -10.27
CA ASN A 293 8.98 -24.72 -9.80
C ASN A 293 9.11 -24.67 -8.28
N LYS A 294 8.06 -24.24 -7.57
CA LYS A 294 8.03 -24.10 -6.11
C LYS A 294 7.11 -25.09 -5.42
N MET A 295 6.50 -26.02 -6.16
CA MET A 295 5.44 -26.89 -5.66
C MET A 295 5.88 -27.67 -4.42
N GLU A 296 7.07 -28.25 -4.41
CA GLU A 296 7.61 -29.01 -3.26
C GLU A 296 7.80 -28.14 -2.02
N ILE A 297 8.24 -26.88 -2.20
CA ILE A 297 8.47 -25.95 -1.10
C ILE A 297 7.12 -25.49 -0.53
N ILE A 298 6.15 -25.21 -1.40
CA ILE A 298 4.77 -24.87 -1.01
C ILE A 298 4.13 -26.04 -0.25
N GLU A 299 4.30 -27.27 -0.73
CA GLU A 299 3.81 -28.49 -0.06
C GLU A 299 4.39 -28.65 1.34
N ARG A 300 5.72 -28.49 1.45
CA ARG A 300 6.42 -28.61 2.73
C ARG A 300 5.99 -27.53 3.71
N HIS A 301 5.82 -26.28 3.26
CA HIS A 301 5.33 -25.19 4.11
C HIS A 301 3.90 -25.45 4.58
N ALA A 302 3.01 -25.88 3.68
CA ALA A 302 1.64 -26.22 4.02
C ALA A 302 1.55 -27.36 5.05
N TYR A 303 2.41 -28.37 4.95
CA TYR A 303 2.49 -29.47 5.91
C TYR A 303 3.02 -29.02 7.28
N LEU A 304 4.04 -28.16 7.32
CA LEU A 304 4.59 -27.64 8.58
C LEU A 304 3.62 -26.70 9.31
N GLN A 305 2.78 -25.99 8.55
CA GLN A 305 1.74 -25.08 9.07
C GLN A 305 0.42 -25.80 9.40
N GLU A 306 0.31 -27.11 9.12
CA GLU A 306 -0.91 -27.90 9.35
C GLU A 306 -1.39 -27.86 10.81
N GLN A 307 -0.49 -27.71 11.78
CA GLN A 307 -0.85 -27.56 13.19
C GLN A 307 -1.55 -26.24 13.53
N GLN A 308 -1.47 -25.24 12.65
CA GLN A 308 -2.05 -23.92 12.84
C GLN A 308 -3.18 -23.62 11.84
N HIS A 309 -3.20 -24.29 10.68
CA HIS A 309 -4.17 -24.05 9.60
C HIS A 309 -4.53 -25.36 8.86
N GLU A 310 -5.50 -26.13 9.38
CA GLU A 310 -5.99 -27.36 8.73
C GLU A 310 -6.46 -27.13 7.28
N GLU A 311 -7.00 -25.95 6.99
CA GLU A 311 -7.52 -25.56 5.67
C GLU A 311 -6.41 -25.41 4.61
N LEU A 312 -5.18 -25.07 5.02
CA LEU A 312 -4.06 -24.80 4.10
C LEU A 312 -3.65 -26.06 3.34
N ARG A 313 -3.65 -27.22 4.01
CA ARG A 313 -3.38 -28.52 3.37
C ARG A 313 -4.43 -28.86 2.31
N GLY A 314 -5.71 -28.61 2.62
CA GLY A 314 -6.80 -28.79 1.66
C GLY A 314 -6.64 -27.88 0.43
N SER A 315 -6.29 -26.61 0.65
CA SER A 315 -6.00 -25.66 -0.43
C SER A 315 -4.82 -26.09 -1.30
N PHE A 316 -3.76 -26.64 -0.70
CA PHE A 316 -2.62 -27.16 -1.44
C PHE A 316 -2.98 -28.39 -2.31
N LEU A 317 -3.77 -29.34 -1.78
CA LEU A 317 -4.20 -30.50 -2.56
C LEU A 317 -5.03 -30.10 -3.78
N ARG A 318 -5.90 -29.09 -3.62
CA ARG A 318 -6.64 -28.48 -4.74
C ARG A 318 -5.71 -27.83 -5.76
N LEU A 319 -4.65 -27.14 -5.30
CA LEU A 319 -3.65 -26.54 -6.18
C LEU A 319 -2.94 -27.60 -7.01
N ARG A 320 -2.49 -28.67 -6.37
CA ARG A 320 -1.80 -29.79 -7.04
C ARG A 320 -2.69 -30.44 -8.10
N ALA A 321 -3.97 -30.67 -7.80
CA ALA A 321 -4.94 -31.19 -8.77
C ALA A 321 -5.14 -30.23 -9.96
N ALA A 322 -5.37 -28.93 -9.69
CA ALA A 322 -5.55 -27.94 -10.74
C ALA A 322 -4.33 -27.79 -11.66
N VAL A 323 -3.11 -27.88 -11.11
CA VAL A 323 -1.87 -27.87 -11.89
C VAL A 323 -1.71 -29.15 -12.72
N ALA A 324 -2.04 -30.32 -12.16
CA ALA A 324 -1.97 -31.59 -12.90
C ALA A 324 -2.93 -31.62 -14.09
N ASP A 325 -4.16 -31.13 -13.94
CA ASP A 325 -5.13 -31.03 -15.04
C ASP A 325 -4.61 -30.14 -16.19
N LEU A 326 -3.93 -29.05 -15.82
CA LEU A 326 -3.34 -28.10 -16.77
C LEU A 326 -2.12 -28.67 -17.51
N THR A 327 -1.28 -29.46 -16.85
CA THR A 327 -0.11 -30.09 -17.49
C THR A 327 -0.51 -31.31 -18.33
N TYR A 328 -1.49 -32.09 -17.88
CA TYR A 328 -2.01 -33.24 -18.61
C TYR A 328 -2.72 -32.79 -19.90
N SER A 329 -3.59 -31.78 -19.82
CA SER A 329 -4.26 -31.23 -21.01
C SER A 329 -3.28 -30.65 -22.04
N ALA A 330 -2.17 -30.05 -21.60
CA ALA A 330 -1.13 -29.55 -22.51
C ALA A 330 -0.40 -30.67 -23.29
N SER A 331 -0.28 -31.86 -22.70
CA SER A 331 0.44 -33.00 -23.28
C SER A 331 -0.33 -33.73 -24.39
N TYR A 332 -1.66 -33.57 -24.44
CA TYR A 332 -2.56 -34.17 -25.45
C TYR A 332 -3.03 -33.16 -26.51
N SER A 333 -2.63 -31.88 -26.40
CA SER A 333 -3.01 -30.79 -27.32
C SER A 333 -1.92 -30.45 -28.36
N SER A 334 -0.79 -31.15 -28.31
CA SER A 334 0.40 -30.98 -29.15
C SER A 334 0.58 -32.16 -30.10
#